data_AF-A0A152A6M3-F1
#
_entry.id   AF-A0A152A6M3-F1
#
_cell.length_a   1.000
_cell.length_b   1.000
_cell.length_c   1.000
_cell.angle_alpha   90.00
_cell.angle_beta   90.00
_cell.angle_gamma   90.00
#
_symmetry.space_group_name_H-M   'P 1'
#
loop_
_entity.id
_entity.type
_entity.pdbx_description
1 polymer ?
#
loop_
_entity_poly.entity_id
_entity_poly.type
_entity_poly.pdbx_seq_one_letter_code
_entity_poly.pdbx_strand_id
1 'polypeptide(L)'
;MNTLDIEVNQKSDNKFTIKPLQDTLSFDKGFFLSVKAIQLLRKKNTSSVTVVGVAGPSGAGKTSLAQKIVSVLPKTVLISLDNYLDSSRQIIEENYDDYRLVDFELLRKNISDLVNNRSTELPLYDFTKSGRYAYKKVQPPESKVLLIEGIYALHEEIRDLLDLKISISGGVHFDLIKRVFRDVHRTGQQPHESIQQITETVYPMYKAFIEPDLQLAEIKIVNKFNPFSGLLNPIYILKSLNQVTIEQIHSVLVKPVTQQVARYYDIYLIPPGVKETSSTDWIRVRNADGQYSIMFSEEIKEGPFIISPRVNFVVSVNILGGLMSLGYQMVAIIHRKSTIFKDGKIIISYDELEELGQTYIQIKGYDSASVQEAGKKLGLDNNYIQKSYIELYQEKYKQQQLANTNQSNINQNNLSLGNFLNSKL
;
A
#
# COMPACT_ATOMS: atom_id res chain seq x y z
N MET A 1 -4.29 -27.34 -17.19
CA MET A 1 -2.87 -27.52 -16.78
C MET A 1 -2.78 -27.18 -15.31
N ASN A 2 -2.18 -28.05 -14.49
CA ASN A 2 -2.09 -27.84 -13.04
C ASN A 2 -1.30 -26.55 -12.75
N THR A 3 -1.92 -25.57 -12.09
CA THR A 3 -1.35 -24.26 -11.73
C THR A 3 -0.26 -24.31 -10.65
N LEU A 4 0.39 -25.47 -10.48
CA LEU A 4 1.33 -25.77 -9.38
C LEU A 4 2.60 -26.52 -9.82
N ASP A 5 2.79 -26.76 -11.12
CA ASP A 5 4.00 -27.40 -11.65
C ASP A 5 5.11 -26.35 -11.88
N ILE A 6 6.31 -26.67 -11.40
CA ILE A 6 7.49 -25.82 -11.54
C ILE A 6 8.41 -26.47 -12.56
N GLU A 7 8.68 -25.74 -13.63
CA GLU A 7 9.57 -26.19 -14.70
C GLU A 7 10.96 -25.57 -14.57
N VAL A 8 11.98 -26.31 -15.03
CA VAL A 8 13.38 -25.86 -15.06
C VAL A 8 13.85 -25.65 -16.50
N ASN A 9 14.66 -24.60 -16.69
CA ASN A 9 15.46 -24.38 -17.89
C ASN A 9 16.92 -24.74 -17.61
N GLN A 10 17.60 -25.31 -18.59
CA GLN A 10 19.04 -25.47 -18.55
C GLN A 10 19.71 -24.19 -19.10
N LYS A 11 20.53 -23.53 -18.28
CA LYS A 11 21.22 -22.28 -18.63
C LYS A 11 22.61 -22.54 -19.23
N SER A 12 23.30 -23.57 -18.76
CA SER A 12 24.60 -24.05 -19.26
C SER A 12 24.80 -25.52 -18.87
N ASP A 13 25.91 -26.13 -19.26
CA ASP A 13 26.31 -27.44 -18.74
C ASP A 13 26.30 -27.40 -17.21
N ASN A 14 25.42 -28.20 -16.60
CA ASN A 14 25.21 -28.35 -15.15
C ASN A 14 24.60 -27.18 -14.37
N LYS A 15 24.03 -26.15 -15.00
CA LYS A 15 23.31 -25.07 -14.29
C LYS A 15 21.86 -24.94 -14.75
N PHE A 16 20.93 -25.07 -13.81
CA PHE A 16 19.49 -24.96 -14.05
C PHE A 16 18.90 -23.70 -13.38
N THR A 17 17.88 -23.12 -14.02
CA THR A 17 17.06 -22.02 -13.49
C THR A 17 15.58 -22.39 -13.58
N ILE A 18 14.70 -21.66 -12.90
CA ILE A 18 13.25 -21.87 -13.00
C ILE A 18 12.69 -21.18 -14.26
N LYS A 19 11.69 -21.76 -14.91
CA LYS A 19 10.90 -21.05 -15.93
C LYS A 19 9.97 -20.04 -15.26
N PRO A 20 9.86 -18.81 -15.79
CA PRO A 20 8.93 -17.83 -15.24
C PRO A 20 7.49 -18.34 -15.22
N LEU A 21 6.83 -18.22 -14.08
CA LEU A 21 5.41 -18.47 -13.93
C LEU A 21 4.64 -17.30 -14.55
N GLN A 22 3.60 -17.62 -15.32
CA GLN A 22 2.76 -16.62 -15.99
C GLN A 22 1.85 -15.90 -14.99
N ASP A 23 1.37 -16.61 -13.97
CA ASP A 23 0.41 -16.10 -12.99
C ASP A 23 1.10 -15.45 -11.79
N THR A 24 0.54 -14.33 -11.35
CA THR A 24 0.86 -13.73 -10.05
C THR A 24 0.17 -14.49 -8.93
N LEU A 25 0.92 -14.90 -7.91
CA LEU A 25 0.47 -15.80 -6.85
C LEU A 25 0.08 -15.06 -5.59
N SER A 26 -0.85 -15.61 -4.79
CA SER A 26 -1.05 -15.13 -3.42
C SER A 26 0.17 -15.42 -2.54
N PHE A 27 0.31 -14.73 -1.42
CA PHE A 27 1.43 -14.92 -0.49
C PHE A 27 1.69 -16.39 -0.13
N ASP A 28 0.65 -17.15 0.27
CA ASP A 28 0.83 -18.54 0.69
C ASP A 28 1.15 -19.49 -0.47
N LYS A 29 0.50 -19.31 -1.63
CA LYS A 29 0.83 -20.09 -2.84
C LYS A 29 2.24 -19.80 -3.32
N GLY A 30 2.62 -18.52 -3.33
CA GLY A 30 3.94 -18.03 -3.67
C GLY A 30 5.03 -18.57 -2.75
N PHE A 31 4.77 -18.59 -1.43
CA PHE A 31 5.65 -19.22 -0.46
C PHE A 31 5.85 -20.71 -0.76
N PHE A 32 4.77 -21.46 -0.95
CA PHE A 32 4.83 -22.89 -1.25
C PHE A 32 5.62 -23.19 -2.53
N LEU A 33 5.35 -22.45 -3.61
CA LEU A 33 6.05 -22.63 -4.88
C LEU A 33 7.50 -22.17 -4.80
N SER A 34 7.83 -21.12 -4.05
CA SER A 34 9.21 -20.73 -3.77
C SER A 34 10.01 -21.85 -3.12
N VAL A 35 9.45 -22.51 -2.09
CA VAL A 35 10.13 -23.63 -1.42
C VAL A 35 10.31 -24.81 -2.37
N LYS A 36 9.29 -25.16 -3.16
CA LYS A 36 9.41 -26.24 -4.17
C LYS A 36 10.46 -25.93 -5.24
N ALA A 37 10.51 -24.70 -5.73
CA ALA A 37 11.50 -24.25 -6.71
C ALA A 37 12.92 -24.40 -6.16
N ILE A 38 13.17 -23.94 -4.94
CA ILE A 38 14.47 -24.05 -4.26
C ILE A 38 14.88 -25.52 -4.12
N GLN A 39 13.95 -26.39 -3.69
CA GLN A 39 14.22 -27.82 -3.57
C GLN A 39 14.56 -28.48 -4.91
N LEU A 40 13.87 -28.08 -5.98
CA LEU A 40 14.11 -28.59 -7.33
C LEU A 40 15.49 -28.16 -7.85
N LEU A 41 15.83 -26.87 -7.69
CA LEU A 41 17.14 -26.34 -8.07
C LEU A 41 18.26 -27.03 -7.29
N ARG A 42 18.12 -27.22 -5.98
CA ARG A 42 19.11 -27.93 -5.16
C ARG A 42 19.32 -29.39 -5.62
N LYS A 43 18.27 -30.07 -6.08
CA LYS A 43 18.36 -31.44 -6.62
C LYS A 43 19.06 -31.49 -7.97
N LYS A 44 18.96 -30.43 -8.79
CA LYS A 44 19.54 -30.36 -10.14
C LYS A 44 20.96 -29.78 -10.13
N ASN A 45 21.23 -28.80 -9.28
CA ASN A 45 22.50 -28.11 -9.10
C ASN A 45 23.26 -28.70 -7.88
N THR A 46 23.48 -30.02 -7.86
CA THR A 46 23.95 -30.73 -6.65
C THR A 46 25.31 -30.27 -6.11
N SER A 47 26.15 -29.68 -6.96
CA SER A 47 27.52 -29.31 -6.65
C SER A 47 27.69 -27.83 -6.25
N SER A 48 26.61 -27.03 -6.27
CA SER A 48 26.67 -25.61 -5.97
C SER A 48 25.66 -25.18 -4.92
N VAL A 49 25.94 -24.05 -4.27
CA VAL A 49 24.94 -23.33 -3.46
C VAL A 49 23.92 -22.71 -4.41
N THR A 50 22.63 -22.91 -4.14
CA THR A 50 21.53 -22.24 -4.84
C THR A 50 21.34 -20.85 -4.26
N VAL A 51 21.53 -19.81 -5.07
CA VAL A 51 21.39 -18.40 -4.67
C VAL A 51 20.02 -17.87 -5.10
N VAL A 52 19.28 -17.31 -4.15
CA VAL A 52 17.90 -16.87 -4.35
C VAL A 52 17.74 -15.42 -3.95
N GLY A 53 17.22 -14.59 -4.86
CA GLY A 53 16.89 -13.19 -4.60
C GLY A 53 15.40 -13.00 -4.33
N VAL A 54 15.06 -12.28 -3.26
CA VAL A 54 13.69 -11.90 -2.89
C VAL A 54 13.60 -10.38 -2.83
N ALA A 55 13.06 -9.75 -3.87
CA ALA A 55 12.88 -8.31 -3.94
C ALA A 55 11.42 -7.86 -3.96
N GLY A 56 11.22 -6.59 -3.71
CA GLY A 56 9.91 -5.97 -3.57
C GLY A 56 10.02 -4.63 -2.85
N PRO A 57 9.04 -3.72 -3.00
CA PRO A 57 9.06 -2.46 -2.30
C PRO A 57 9.03 -2.66 -0.78
N SER A 58 9.52 -1.66 -0.05
CA SER A 58 9.44 -1.65 1.41
C SER A 58 8.00 -1.91 1.88
N GLY A 59 7.81 -2.68 2.96
CA GLY A 59 6.47 -3.05 3.43
C GLY A 59 5.78 -4.22 2.69
N ALA A 60 6.28 -4.68 1.53
CA ALA A 60 5.65 -5.76 0.76
C ALA A 60 5.66 -7.14 1.44
N GLY A 61 6.48 -7.35 2.48
CA GLY A 61 6.59 -8.62 3.21
C GLY A 61 7.73 -9.53 2.75
N LYS A 62 8.75 -8.99 2.07
CA LYS A 62 9.99 -9.70 1.68
C LYS A 62 10.63 -10.45 2.84
N THR A 63 10.91 -9.72 3.93
CA THR A 63 11.57 -10.26 5.11
C THR A 63 10.75 -11.37 5.75
N SER A 64 9.41 -11.21 5.80
CA SER A 64 8.50 -12.24 6.30
C SER A 64 8.51 -13.49 5.42
N LEU A 65 8.49 -13.33 4.09
CA LEU A 65 8.60 -14.45 3.15
C LEU A 65 9.95 -15.17 3.32
N ALA A 66 11.05 -14.41 3.41
CA ALA A 66 12.39 -14.95 3.57
C ALA A 66 12.54 -15.74 4.88
N GLN A 67 12.05 -15.20 5.99
CA GLN A 67 12.02 -15.89 7.28
C GLN A 67 11.19 -17.18 7.23
N LYS A 68 10.02 -17.17 6.58
CA LYS A 68 9.22 -18.39 6.38
C LYS A 68 9.99 -19.44 5.57
N ILE A 69 10.70 -19.05 4.51
CA ILE A 69 11.53 -19.98 3.72
C ILE A 69 12.64 -20.58 4.59
N VAL A 70 13.36 -19.76 5.37
CA VAL A 70 14.42 -20.21 6.29
C VAL A 70 13.87 -21.17 7.35
N SER A 71 12.64 -20.96 7.83
CA SER A 71 12.01 -21.84 8.82
C SER A 71 11.74 -23.26 8.29
N VAL A 72 11.44 -23.41 6.99
CA VAL A 72 11.19 -24.70 6.34
C VAL A 72 12.47 -25.33 5.79
N LEU A 73 13.45 -24.50 5.43
CA LEU A 73 14.77 -24.91 4.95
C LEU A 73 15.83 -24.50 5.99
N PRO A 74 15.93 -25.21 7.13
CA PRO A 74 16.88 -24.87 8.18
C PRO A 74 18.32 -24.91 7.64
N LYS A 75 19.21 -24.14 8.26
CA LYS A 75 20.61 -23.96 7.83
C LYS A 75 20.77 -23.27 6.47
N THR A 76 19.75 -22.55 6.02
CA THR A 76 19.86 -21.54 4.97
C THR A 76 20.55 -20.31 5.54
N VAL A 77 21.47 -19.72 4.78
CA VAL A 77 22.04 -18.42 5.11
C VAL A 77 21.13 -17.34 4.53
N LEU A 78 20.69 -16.40 5.35
CA LEU A 78 19.91 -15.23 4.94
C LEU A 78 20.78 -13.98 5.00
N ILE A 79 20.89 -13.30 3.86
CA ILE A 79 21.53 -11.99 3.71
C ILE A 79 20.43 -10.95 3.51
N SER A 80 20.42 -9.92 4.36
CA SER A 80 19.59 -8.72 4.17
C SER A 80 20.42 -7.63 3.50
N LEU A 81 19.98 -7.10 2.35
CA LEU A 81 20.66 -5.98 1.68
C LEU A 81 20.66 -4.72 2.52
N ASP A 82 19.70 -4.55 3.42
CA ASP A 82 19.68 -3.36 4.27
C ASP A 82 20.93 -3.27 5.16
N ASN A 83 21.59 -4.40 5.45
CA ASN A 83 22.86 -4.41 6.18
C ASN A 83 24.06 -3.89 5.36
N TYR A 84 23.92 -3.83 4.03
CA TYR A 84 24.96 -3.42 3.10
C TYR A 84 24.86 -1.94 2.72
N LEU A 85 23.97 -1.19 3.36
CA LEU A 85 23.96 0.26 3.24
C LEU A 85 25.26 0.86 3.80
N ASP A 86 25.78 1.86 3.10
CA ASP A 86 26.98 2.60 3.46
C ASP A 86 26.76 4.09 3.25
N SER A 87 26.58 4.82 4.35
CA SER A 87 26.31 6.26 4.37
C SER A 87 27.53 7.12 3.98
N SER A 88 28.73 6.52 3.87
CA SER A 88 29.90 7.22 3.32
C SER A 88 29.86 7.32 1.79
N ARG A 89 28.99 6.53 1.13
CA ARG A 89 28.76 6.61 -0.32
C ARG A 89 27.91 7.82 -0.66
N GLN A 90 28.06 8.33 -1.88
CA GLN A 90 27.49 9.60 -2.30
C GLN A 90 25.95 9.58 -2.23
N ILE A 91 25.39 10.20 -1.19
CA ILE A 91 23.95 10.47 -1.10
C ILE A 91 23.66 11.65 -2.02
N ILE A 92 22.93 11.42 -3.10
CA ILE A 92 22.37 12.50 -3.91
C ILE A 92 21.05 12.92 -3.25
N GLU A 93 20.91 14.21 -2.94
CA GLU A 93 19.64 14.83 -2.50
C GLU A 93 18.94 14.12 -1.32
N GLU A 94 19.70 13.65 -0.32
CA GLU A 94 19.16 12.94 0.86
C GLU A 94 18.32 11.69 0.53
N ASN A 95 18.55 11.07 -0.64
CA ASN A 95 17.83 9.89 -1.08
C ASN A 95 18.44 8.59 -0.53
N TYR A 96 17.94 8.15 0.62
CA TYR A 96 18.38 6.92 1.29
C TYR A 96 17.94 5.61 0.62
N ASP A 97 17.10 5.68 -0.41
CA ASP A 97 16.70 4.52 -1.21
C ASP A 97 17.51 4.42 -2.50
N ASP A 98 18.58 5.20 -2.67
CA ASP A 98 19.50 5.07 -3.80
C ASP A 98 20.28 3.75 -3.75
N TYR A 99 20.23 2.98 -4.84
CA TYR A 99 20.96 1.71 -4.94
C TYR A 99 22.47 1.93 -4.79
N ARG A 100 23.00 3.11 -5.11
CA ARG A 100 24.42 3.46 -4.95
C ARG A 100 24.90 3.47 -3.50
N LEU A 101 23.97 3.56 -2.54
CA LEU A 101 24.26 3.40 -1.12
C LEU A 101 24.49 1.93 -0.73
N VAL A 102 24.05 0.98 -1.56
CA VAL A 102 24.31 -0.45 -1.35
C VAL A 102 25.72 -0.76 -1.81
N ASP A 103 26.50 -1.36 -0.91
CA ASP A 103 27.84 -1.86 -1.19
C ASP A 103 27.78 -3.20 -1.92
N PHE A 104 27.47 -3.13 -3.22
CA PHE A 104 27.38 -4.29 -4.10
C PHE A 104 28.72 -5.03 -4.22
N GLU A 105 29.86 -4.34 -4.10
CA GLU A 105 31.18 -4.98 -4.12
C GLU A 105 31.36 -5.94 -2.94
N LEU A 106 31.10 -5.47 -1.71
CA LEU A 106 31.12 -6.32 -0.52
C LEU A 106 30.07 -7.43 -0.60
N LEU A 107 28.87 -7.13 -1.12
CA LEU A 107 27.82 -8.13 -1.28
C LEU A 107 28.23 -9.24 -2.25
N ARG A 108 28.73 -8.90 -3.45
CA ARG A 108 29.23 -9.87 -4.44
C ARG A 108 30.38 -10.70 -3.87
N LYS A 109 31.31 -10.08 -3.15
CA LYS A 109 32.40 -10.80 -2.47
C LYS A 109 31.85 -11.83 -1.48
N ASN A 110 30.94 -11.42 -0.60
CA ASN A 110 30.37 -12.29 0.42
C ASN A 110 29.54 -13.43 -0.19
N ILE A 111 28.77 -13.16 -1.25
CA ILE A 111 28.04 -14.20 -2.01
C ILE A 111 29.05 -15.19 -2.61
N SER A 112 30.08 -14.69 -3.28
CA SER A 112 31.12 -15.52 -3.92
C SER A 112 31.84 -16.41 -2.90
N ASP A 113 32.20 -15.87 -1.73
CA ASP A 113 32.82 -16.65 -0.66
C ASP A 113 31.92 -17.80 -0.22
N LEU A 114 30.65 -17.52 0.08
CA LEU A 114 29.70 -18.54 0.53
C LEU A 114 29.41 -19.60 -0.54
N VAL A 115 29.30 -19.20 -1.81
CA VAL A 115 29.11 -20.13 -2.95
C VAL A 115 30.34 -21.03 -3.14
N ASN A 116 31.54 -20.52 -2.88
CA ASN A 116 32.80 -21.25 -2.97
C ASN A 116 33.18 -21.98 -1.66
N ASN A 117 32.22 -22.21 -0.75
CA ASN A 117 32.42 -22.87 0.54
C ASN A 117 33.48 -22.20 1.45
N ARG A 118 33.60 -20.87 1.37
CA ARG A 118 34.43 -20.06 2.28
C ARG A 118 33.56 -19.28 3.26
N SER A 119 34.00 -19.20 4.52
CA SER A 119 33.36 -18.35 5.51
C SER A 119 33.56 -16.88 5.17
N THR A 120 32.59 -16.03 5.48
CA THR A 120 32.66 -14.58 5.23
C THR A 120 32.12 -13.79 6.43
N GLU A 121 32.22 -12.47 6.37
CA GLU A 121 31.75 -11.55 7.41
C GLU A 121 30.66 -10.64 6.85
N LEU A 122 29.43 -10.82 7.34
CA LEU A 122 28.29 -10.00 6.93
C LEU A 122 28.22 -8.74 7.81
N PRO A 123 28.05 -7.54 7.23
CA PRO A 123 27.85 -6.34 8.01
C PRO A 123 26.54 -6.40 8.81
N LEU A 124 26.49 -5.66 9.91
CA LEU A 124 25.28 -5.41 10.70
C LEU A 124 25.03 -3.90 10.72
N TYR A 125 23.82 -3.48 10.34
CA TYR A 125 23.46 -2.07 10.22
C TYR A 125 22.47 -1.65 11.30
N ASP A 126 22.69 -0.46 11.87
CA ASP A 126 21.83 0.16 12.86
C ASP A 126 21.11 1.35 12.20
N PHE A 127 19.79 1.20 11.98
CA PHE A 127 18.96 2.22 11.37
C PHE A 127 18.72 3.43 12.28
N THR A 128 18.95 3.33 13.58
CA THR A 128 18.85 4.48 14.50
C THR A 128 20.08 5.36 14.42
N LYS A 129 21.24 4.76 14.13
CA LYS A 129 22.54 5.44 13.98
C LYS A 129 22.93 5.69 12.52
N SER A 130 22.12 5.23 11.58
CA SER A 130 22.35 5.32 10.13
C SER A 130 23.75 4.85 9.71
N GLY A 131 24.19 3.69 10.22
CA GLY A 131 25.52 3.16 9.92
C GLY A 131 25.72 1.70 10.31
N ARG A 132 26.78 1.10 9.74
CA ARG A 132 27.25 -0.24 10.12
C ARG A 132 27.94 -0.19 11.47
N TYR A 133 27.59 -1.10 12.37
CA TYR A 133 28.14 -1.10 13.74
C TYR A 133 28.97 -2.34 14.07
N ALA A 134 28.85 -3.42 13.30
CA ALA A 134 29.59 -4.66 13.54
C ALA A 134 29.59 -5.55 12.29
N TYR A 135 30.36 -6.63 12.36
CA TYR A 135 30.35 -7.71 11.38
C TYR A 135 30.09 -9.05 12.07
N LYS A 136 29.34 -9.92 11.40
CA LYS A 136 29.03 -11.27 11.87
C LYS A 136 29.69 -12.28 10.94
N LYS A 137 30.56 -13.13 11.50
CA LYS A 137 31.12 -14.27 10.78
C LYS A 137 30.04 -15.29 10.46
N VAL A 138 29.97 -15.71 9.20
CA VAL A 138 28.98 -16.65 8.67
C VAL A 138 29.70 -17.77 7.92
N GLN A 139 29.28 -19.00 8.20
CA GLN A 139 29.77 -20.20 7.52
C GLN A 139 28.96 -20.45 6.23
N PRO A 140 29.51 -21.17 5.25
CA PRO A 140 28.76 -21.61 4.08
C PRO A 140 27.46 -22.33 4.45
N PRO A 141 26.36 -22.16 3.68
CA PRO A 141 25.08 -22.76 4.01
C PRO A 141 25.13 -24.28 3.83
N GLU A 142 25.02 -25.04 4.93
CA GLU A 142 24.90 -26.52 4.89
C GLU A 142 23.70 -26.99 4.06
N SER A 143 22.63 -26.19 4.05
CA SER A 143 21.43 -26.44 3.24
C SER A 143 21.67 -26.33 1.73
N LYS A 144 22.83 -25.81 1.32
CA LYS A 144 23.16 -25.34 -0.03
C LYS A 144 22.20 -24.29 -0.56
N VAL A 145 21.63 -23.46 0.33
CA VAL A 145 20.75 -22.35 -0.03
C VAL A 145 21.27 -21.06 0.58
N LEU A 146 21.47 -20.06 -0.29
CA LEU A 146 21.77 -18.69 0.09
C LEU A 146 20.59 -17.81 -0.33
N LEU A 147 19.91 -17.22 0.65
CA LEU A 147 18.77 -16.34 0.42
C LEU A 147 19.21 -14.89 0.61
N ILE A 148 18.88 -14.05 -0.35
CA ILE A 148 19.20 -12.63 -0.38
C ILE A 148 17.88 -11.88 -0.45
N GLU A 149 17.59 -11.03 0.53
CA GLU A 149 16.36 -10.23 0.56
C GLU A 149 16.65 -8.75 0.68
N GLY A 150 15.80 -7.93 0.06
CA GLY A 150 15.88 -6.48 0.13
C GLY A 150 15.27 -5.81 -1.09
N ILE A 151 15.15 -4.49 -1.05
CA ILE A 151 14.49 -3.73 -2.13
C ILE A 151 15.21 -3.88 -3.49
N TYR A 152 16.54 -4.04 -3.47
CA TYR A 152 17.40 -4.23 -4.65
C TYR A 152 17.94 -5.66 -4.79
N ALA A 153 17.30 -6.67 -4.18
CA ALA A 153 17.82 -8.04 -4.20
C ALA A 153 17.80 -8.70 -5.60
N LEU A 154 17.17 -8.05 -6.60
CA LEU A 154 17.14 -8.47 -8.01
C LEU A 154 17.91 -7.53 -8.95
N HIS A 155 18.66 -6.58 -8.38
CA HIS A 155 19.41 -5.55 -9.11
C HIS A 155 20.49 -6.13 -10.01
N GLU A 156 20.78 -5.46 -11.12
CA GLU A 156 21.71 -5.94 -12.15
C GLU A 156 23.10 -6.28 -11.60
N GLU A 157 23.55 -5.53 -10.60
CA GLU A 157 24.81 -5.72 -9.87
C GLU A 157 24.94 -7.08 -9.17
N ILE A 158 23.88 -7.85 -8.97
CA ILE A 158 23.94 -9.23 -8.42
C ILE A 158 23.10 -10.23 -9.21
N ARG A 159 22.32 -9.78 -10.19
CA ARG A 159 21.32 -10.60 -10.89
C ARG A 159 21.92 -11.81 -11.59
N ASP A 160 23.15 -11.69 -12.10
CA ASP A 160 23.91 -12.75 -12.74
C ASP A 160 24.27 -13.92 -11.79
N LEU A 161 24.36 -13.63 -10.49
CA LEU A 161 24.65 -14.59 -9.42
C LEU A 161 23.42 -15.38 -8.97
N LEU A 162 22.20 -14.91 -9.28
CA LEU A 162 20.95 -15.50 -8.80
C LEU A 162 20.51 -16.69 -9.67
N ASP A 163 20.10 -17.78 -9.01
CA ASP A 163 19.53 -18.97 -9.65
C ASP A 163 18.00 -18.93 -9.68
N LEU A 164 17.39 -18.20 -8.74
CA LEU A 164 15.96 -17.97 -8.64
C LEU A 164 15.68 -16.54 -8.20
N LYS A 165 14.78 -15.86 -8.91
CA LYS A 165 14.33 -14.51 -8.60
C LYS A 165 12.86 -14.54 -8.21
N ILE A 166 12.57 -14.06 -7.01
CA ILE A 166 11.22 -13.96 -6.46
C ILE A 166 10.92 -12.48 -6.24
N SER A 167 9.80 -12.01 -6.78
CA SER A 167 9.27 -10.68 -6.48
C SER A 167 8.04 -10.77 -5.61
N ILE A 168 7.92 -9.81 -4.67
CA ILE A 168 6.74 -9.63 -3.84
C ILE A 168 6.26 -8.19 -3.92
N SER A 169 4.97 -7.98 -4.11
CA SER A 169 4.32 -6.66 -4.11
C SER A 169 3.00 -6.69 -3.34
N GLY A 170 2.65 -5.62 -2.64
CA GLY A 170 1.33 -5.47 -1.99
C GLY A 170 0.38 -4.56 -2.75
N GLY A 171 0.83 -4.03 -3.89
CA GLY A 171 0.31 -2.81 -4.47
C GLY A 171 1.04 -1.62 -3.85
N VAL A 172 1.52 -0.72 -4.70
CA VAL A 172 2.37 0.43 -4.31
C VAL A 172 1.81 1.13 -3.07
N HIS A 173 0.52 1.47 -3.08
CA HIS A 173 -0.13 2.24 -2.02
C HIS A 173 -0.09 1.56 -0.67
N PHE A 174 -0.38 0.25 -0.63
CA PHE A 174 -0.33 -0.51 0.61
C PHE A 174 1.09 -0.66 1.11
N ASP A 175 2.06 -0.79 0.21
CA ASP A 175 3.48 -0.88 0.55
C ASP A 175 3.99 0.45 1.13
N LEU A 176 3.52 1.59 0.59
CA LEU A 176 3.77 2.92 1.15
C LEU A 176 3.21 3.07 2.57
N ILE A 177 1.93 2.75 2.78
CA ILE A 177 1.30 2.82 4.11
C ILE A 177 2.04 1.95 5.12
N LYS A 178 2.38 0.71 4.75
CA LYS A 178 3.13 -0.22 5.61
C LYS A 178 4.51 0.31 5.95
N ARG A 179 5.19 0.96 4.99
CA ARG A 179 6.48 1.61 5.24
C ARG A 179 6.34 2.74 6.26
N VAL A 180 5.36 3.64 6.11
CA VAL A 180 5.09 4.71 7.09
C VAL A 180 4.94 4.13 8.49
N PHE A 181 4.06 3.15 8.66
CA PHE A 181 3.83 2.54 9.97
C PHE A 181 5.10 1.89 10.53
N ARG A 182 5.82 1.13 9.71
CA ARG A 182 7.06 0.49 10.12
C ARG A 182 8.11 1.51 10.57
N ASP A 183 8.27 2.59 9.82
CA ASP A 183 9.30 3.59 10.09
C ASP A 183 8.94 4.39 11.36
N VAL A 184 7.67 4.79 11.54
CA VAL A 184 7.15 5.37 12.80
C VAL A 184 7.45 4.47 14.00
N HIS A 185 7.21 3.16 13.89
CA HIS A 185 7.49 2.22 14.99
C HIS A 185 8.98 1.98 15.24
N ARG A 186 9.84 2.02 14.20
CA ARG A 186 11.25 1.62 14.28
C ARG A 186 12.18 2.77 14.64
N THR A 187 11.92 3.97 14.12
CA THR A 187 12.83 5.12 14.25
C THR A 187 12.21 6.26 15.06
N GLY A 188 10.92 6.17 15.42
CA GLY A 188 10.21 7.26 16.09
C GLY A 188 9.94 8.46 15.18
N GLN A 189 10.15 8.31 13.86
CA GLN A 189 9.83 9.34 12.88
C GLN A 189 8.36 9.75 12.95
N GLN A 190 8.09 11.03 12.69
CA GLN A 190 6.72 11.51 12.64
C GLN A 190 6.05 11.07 11.32
N PRO A 191 4.78 10.61 11.34
CA PRO A 191 4.14 10.04 10.16
C PRO A 191 4.08 10.96 8.92
N HIS A 192 4.07 12.28 9.13
CA HIS A 192 4.01 13.27 8.04
C HIS A 192 5.34 13.36 7.27
N GLU A 193 6.47 13.31 7.97
CA GLU A 193 7.82 13.33 7.38
C GLU A 193 8.04 12.08 6.52
N SER A 194 7.64 10.91 7.05
CA SER A 194 7.75 9.65 6.32
C SER A 194 6.94 9.64 5.02
N ILE A 195 5.77 10.28 4.97
CA ILE A 195 4.92 10.29 3.77
C ILE A 195 5.46 11.19 2.68
N GLN A 196 5.94 12.37 3.05
CA GLN A 196 6.55 13.27 2.09
C GLN A 196 7.78 12.62 1.43
N GLN A 197 8.66 12.03 2.25
CA GLN A 197 9.80 11.25 1.78
C GLN A 197 9.36 10.10 0.86
N ILE A 198 8.27 9.42 1.21
CA ILE A 198 7.73 8.31 0.44
C ILE A 198 7.28 8.71 -0.97
N THR A 199 6.58 9.82 -1.11
CA THR A 199 6.05 10.25 -2.41
C THR A 199 7.06 10.98 -3.26
N GLU A 200 7.94 11.79 -2.65
CA GLU A 200 8.89 12.64 -3.37
C GLU A 200 10.19 11.88 -3.68
N THR A 201 10.56 10.87 -2.89
CA THR A 201 11.84 10.17 -3.01
C THR A 201 11.67 8.67 -3.26
N VAL A 202 10.93 7.97 -2.41
CA VAL A 202 10.86 6.49 -2.44
C VAL A 202 10.19 5.96 -3.71
N TYR A 203 9.08 6.55 -4.13
CA TYR A 203 8.34 6.04 -5.29
C TYR A 203 9.05 6.29 -6.64
N PRO A 204 9.60 7.49 -6.93
CA PRO A 204 10.41 7.67 -8.13
C PRO A 204 11.53 6.64 -8.23
N MET A 205 12.21 6.36 -7.11
CA MET A 205 13.24 5.31 -7.05
C MET A 205 12.69 3.92 -7.29
N TYR A 206 11.54 3.59 -6.70
CA TYR A 206 10.85 2.34 -6.97
C TYR A 206 10.54 2.18 -8.46
N LYS A 207 9.96 3.19 -9.10
CA LYS A 207 9.61 3.12 -10.53
C LYS A 207 10.84 3.03 -11.43
N ALA A 208 11.89 3.78 -11.11
CA ALA A 208 13.09 3.82 -11.94
C ALA A 208 13.94 2.56 -11.81
N PHE A 209 14.12 2.03 -10.60
CA PHE A 209 15.15 1.03 -10.33
C PHE A 209 14.61 -0.29 -9.75
N ILE A 210 13.48 -0.31 -9.06
CA ILE A 210 12.97 -1.53 -8.41
C ILE A 210 11.96 -2.25 -9.30
N GLU A 211 10.92 -1.54 -9.77
CA GLU A 211 9.82 -2.12 -10.54
C GLU A 211 10.28 -2.88 -11.80
N PRO A 212 11.23 -2.36 -12.61
CA PRO A 212 11.74 -3.11 -13.76
C PRO A 212 12.34 -4.46 -13.36
N ASP A 213 13.08 -4.51 -12.26
CA ASP A 213 13.71 -5.74 -11.76
C ASP A 213 12.69 -6.76 -11.26
N LEU A 214 11.61 -6.30 -10.62
CA LEU A 214 10.54 -7.19 -10.15
C LEU A 214 9.84 -7.90 -11.33
N GLN A 215 9.81 -7.30 -12.52
CA GLN A 215 9.22 -7.91 -13.70
C GLN A 215 10.04 -9.08 -14.24
N LEU A 216 11.34 -9.12 -13.95
CA LEU A 216 12.26 -10.18 -14.35
C LEU A 216 12.19 -11.42 -13.44
N ALA A 217 11.39 -11.38 -12.37
CA ALA A 217 11.26 -12.49 -11.43
C ALA A 217 10.56 -13.70 -12.06
N GLU A 218 11.06 -14.90 -11.76
CA GLU A 218 10.41 -16.15 -12.16
C GLU A 218 9.13 -16.42 -11.36
N ILE A 219 9.10 -16.03 -10.09
CA ILE A 219 7.96 -16.20 -9.20
C ILE A 219 7.51 -14.82 -8.73
N LYS A 220 6.29 -14.42 -9.09
CA LYS A 220 5.69 -13.14 -8.72
C LYS A 220 4.60 -13.36 -7.67
N ILE A 221 4.73 -12.69 -6.53
CA ILE A 221 3.86 -12.86 -5.36
C ILE A 221 3.16 -11.54 -5.06
N VAL A 222 1.86 -11.59 -4.82
CA VAL A 222 1.08 -10.46 -4.30
C VAL A 222 0.66 -10.72 -2.86
N ASN A 223 1.00 -9.76 -2.00
CA ASN A 223 0.70 -9.75 -0.58
C ASN A 223 -0.36 -8.68 -0.25
N LYS A 224 -1.64 -9.08 -0.35
CA LYS A 224 -2.79 -8.23 -0.02
C LYS A 224 -3.00 -8.01 1.49
N PHE A 225 -1.92 -7.98 2.28
CA PHE A 225 -2.02 -7.74 3.72
C PHE A 225 -2.62 -6.35 4.00
N ASN A 226 -3.67 -6.33 4.81
CA ASN A 226 -4.36 -5.12 5.24
C ASN A 226 -3.61 -4.45 6.42
N PRO A 227 -3.01 -3.27 6.23
CA PRO A 227 -2.27 -2.57 7.28
C PRO A 227 -3.15 -2.09 8.44
N PHE A 228 -4.48 -2.09 8.29
CA PHE A 228 -5.44 -1.65 9.30
C PHE A 228 -5.83 -2.73 10.31
N SER A 229 -5.49 -4.00 10.05
CA SER A 229 -5.92 -5.17 10.81
C SER A 229 -5.51 -5.20 12.29
N GLY A 230 -4.57 -4.34 12.73
CA GLY A 230 -4.07 -4.35 14.12
C GLY A 230 -3.99 -2.99 14.82
N LEU A 231 -4.44 -1.89 14.21
CA LEU A 231 -4.05 -0.54 14.69
C LEU A 231 -5.18 0.47 14.87
N LEU A 232 -6.43 0.18 14.49
CA LEU A 232 -7.45 1.24 14.42
C LEU A 232 -8.70 0.95 15.23
N ASN A 233 -9.06 1.92 16.06
CA ASN A 233 -10.38 2.02 16.64
C ASN A 233 -11.37 2.30 15.50
N PRO A 234 -12.28 1.36 15.17
CA PRO A 234 -13.24 1.57 14.10
C PRO A 234 -14.15 2.74 14.48
N ILE A 235 -14.43 3.60 13.51
CA ILE A 235 -15.45 4.63 13.68
C ILE A 235 -16.75 4.08 13.09
N TYR A 236 -17.76 3.97 13.94
CA TYR A 236 -19.12 3.62 13.55
C TYR A 236 -19.82 4.86 13.02
N ILE A 237 -20.42 4.75 11.83
CA ILE A 237 -21.08 5.85 11.14
C ILE A 237 -22.52 5.44 10.81
N LEU A 238 -23.48 6.22 11.29
CA LEU A 238 -24.84 6.23 10.76
C LEU A 238 -25.00 7.42 9.82
N LYS A 239 -25.67 7.22 8.69
CA LYS A 239 -25.94 8.26 7.69
C LYS A 239 -27.40 8.24 7.28
N SER A 240 -28.05 9.38 7.20
CA SER A 240 -29.44 9.48 6.73
C SER A 240 -29.67 10.75 5.92
N LEU A 241 -30.77 10.79 5.16
CA LEU A 241 -31.31 11.97 4.50
C LEU A 241 -32.41 12.67 5.33
N ASN A 242 -32.84 12.07 6.43
CA ASN A 242 -33.87 12.65 7.28
C ASN A 242 -33.42 14.01 7.84
N GLN A 243 -34.35 14.95 7.90
CA GLN A 243 -34.12 16.25 8.50
C GLN A 243 -34.28 16.16 10.02
N VAL A 244 -33.32 16.75 10.72
CA VAL A 244 -33.29 16.88 12.17
C VAL A 244 -33.07 18.37 12.46
N THR A 245 -33.57 18.91 13.56
CA THR A 245 -33.31 20.31 13.93
C THR A 245 -32.07 20.43 14.84
N ILE A 246 -31.50 21.64 14.92
CA ILE A 246 -30.32 21.90 15.76
C ILE A 246 -30.68 21.67 17.25
N GLU A 247 -31.90 22.01 17.67
CA GLU A 247 -32.39 21.78 19.04
C GLU A 247 -32.43 20.28 19.38
N GLN A 248 -32.87 19.44 18.44
CA GLN A 248 -32.86 17.99 18.61
C GLN A 248 -31.43 17.46 18.76
N ILE A 249 -30.47 17.96 17.98
CA ILE A 249 -29.05 17.59 18.11
C ILE A 249 -28.52 17.96 19.51
N HIS A 250 -28.78 19.19 19.98
CA HIS A 250 -28.35 19.62 21.31
C HIS A 250 -29.00 18.82 22.45
N SER A 251 -30.18 18.23 22.23
CA SER A 251 -30.83 17.35 23.22
C SER A 251 -30.14 15.98 23.37
N VAL A 252 -29.39 15.56 22.36
CA VAL A 252 -28.72 14.25 22.33
C VAL A 252 -27.26 14.33 22.78
N LEU A 253 -26.61 15.47 22.53
CA LEU A 253 -25.20 15.70 22.88
C LEU A 253 -25.02 16.07 24.35
N VAL A 254 -23.96 15.55 24.96
CA VAL A 254 -23.57 15.89 26.34
C VAL A 254 -22.89 17.27 26.35
N LYS A 255 -23.17 18.11 27.35
CA LYS A 255 -22.50 19.41 27.47
C LYS A 255 -21.10 19.25 28.10
N PRO A 256 -20.09 20.04 27.67
CA PRO A 256 -20.17 21.13 26.69
C PRO A 256 -20.19 20.64 25.24
N VAL A 257 -21.05 21.26 24.42
CA VAL A 257 -21.13 21.00 22.98
C VAL A 257 -20.28 22.01 22.24
N THR A 258 -19.44 21.53 21.33
CA THR A 258 -18.69 22.38 20.39
C THR A 258 -19.37 22.35 19.02
N GLN A 259 -19.50 23.52 18.41
CA GLN A 259 -20.04 23.67 17.06
C GLN A 259 -18.98 24.32 16.17
N GLN A 260 -18.78 23.74 14.98
CA GLN A 260 -17.88 24.29 13.97
C GLN A 260 -18.44 24.07 12.56
N VAL A 261 -18.08 24.96 11.64
CA VAL A 261 -18.34 24.78 10.21
C VAL A 261 -16.99 24.58 9.53
N ALA A 262 -16.91 23.58 8.66
CA ALA A 262 -15.71 23.26 7.91
C ALA A 262 -16.03 22.99 6.44
N ARG A 263 -15.11 23.34 5.54
CA ARG A 263 -15.19 23.00 4.13
C ARG A 263 -14.15 21.94 3.79
N TYR A 264 -14.58 20.92 3.06
CA TYR A 264 -13.75 19.81 2.65
C TYR A 264 -13.81 19.67 1.13
N TYR A 265 -12.63 19.49 0.53
CA TYR A 265 -12.47 19.12 -0.86
C TYR A 265 -11.83 17.73 -0.88
N ASP A 266 -12.64 16.73 -1.22
CA ASP A 266 -12.24 15.33 -1.22
C ASP A 266 -11.93 14.89 -2.65
N ILE A 267 -10.64 14.75 -2.96
CA ILE A 267 -10.11 14.34 -4.25
C ILE A 267 -9.87 12.83 -4.20
N TYR A 268 -10.50 12.09 -5.11
CA TYR A 268 -10.36 10.65 -5.21
C TYR A 268 -9.44 10.31 -6.39
N LEU A 269 -8.41 9.52 -6.08
CA LEU A 269 -7.34 9.13 -6.98
C LEU A 269 -7.35 7.61 -7.15
N ILE A 270 -7.23 7.14 -8.39
CA ILE A 270 -7.02 5.74 -8.71
C ILE A 270 -5.52 5.48 -8.91
N PRO A 271 -4.97 4.52 -8.18
CA PRO A 271 -3.67 3.92 -8.45
C PRO A 271 -3.39 3.54 -9.92
N PRO A 272 -2.14 3.72 -10.42
CA PRO A 272 -1.77 3.19 -11.72
C PRO A 272 -1.91 1.65 -11.75
N GLY A 273 -2.56 1.13 -12.78
CA GLY A 273 -2.76 -0.32 -12.99
C GLY A 273 -3.96 -0.93 -12.24
N VAL A 274 -4.68 -0.16 -11.42
CA VAL A 274 -5.96 -0.57 -10.84
C VAL A 274 -7.09 -0.15 -11.78
N LYS A 275 -8.03 -1.07 -12.03
CA LYS A 275 -9.23 -0.76 -12.84
C LYS A 275 -10.29 -0.07 -11.98
N GLU A 276 -11.08 0.81 -12.59
CA GLU A 276 -12.20 1.58 -11.99
C GLU A 276 -13.34 0.76 -11.36
N THR A 277 -13.19 -0.56 -11.20
CA THR A 277 -14.29 -1.46 -10.88
C THR A 277 -14.74 -1.41 -9.42
N SER A 278 -13.90 -0.96 -8.48
CA SER A 278 -14.27 -0.81 -7.05
C SER A 278 -13.60 0.42 -6.42
N SER A 279 -14.37 1.19 -5.65
CA SER A 279 -13.90 2.37 -4.90
C SER A 279 -13.03 2.02 -3.69
N THR A 280 -12.89 0.73 -3.36
CA THR A 280 -12.14 0.22 -2.21
C THR A 280 -10.64 0.48 -2.28
N ASP A 281 -10.10 0.58 -3.50
CA ASP A 281 -8.67 0.78 -3.74
C ASP A 281 -8.31 2.26 -4.00
N TRP A 282 -9.28 3.17 -3.87
CA TRP A 282 -9.10 4.58 -4.19
C TRP A 282 -8.42 5.31 -3.03
N ILE A 283 -7.46 6.18 -3.35
CA ILE A 283 -6.88 7.09 -2.37
C ILE A 283 -7.74 8.34 -2.30
N ARG A 284 -8.07 8.78 -1.09
CA ARG A 284 -8.71 10.06 -0.85
C ARG A 284 -7.69 11.06 -0.34
N VAL A 285 -7.47 12.13 -1.09
CA VAL A 285 -6.75 13.32 -0.63
C VAL A 285 -7.78 14.37 -0.24
N ARG A 286 -7.77 14.79 1.02
CA ARG A 286 -8.66 15.80 1.56
C ARG A 286 -7.92 17.10 1.78
N ASN A 287 -8.44 18.20 1.24
CA ASN A 287 -8.12 19.54 1.70
C ASN A 287 -9.20 20.00 2.68
N ALA A 288 -8.80 20.38 3.89
CA ALA A 288 -9.65 21.05 4.88
C ALA A 288 -9.01 22.38 5.25
N ASP A 289 -9.62 23.49 4.84
CA ASP A 289 -9.17 24.85 5.15
C ASP A 289 -7.67 25.10 4.86
N GLY A 290 -7.17 24.56 3.74
CA GLY A 290 -5.78 24.72 3.29
C GLY A 290 -4.83 23.62 3.76
N GLN A 291 -5.25 22.75 4.70
CA GLN A 291 -4.47 21.60 5.14
C GLN A 291 -4.83 20.36 4.32
N TYR A 292 -3.83 19.79 3.64
CA TYR A 292 -3.99 18.56 2.88
C TYR A 292 -3.75 17.35 3.78
N SER A 293 -4.55 16.31 3.59
CA SER A 293 -4.39 15.03 4.26
C SER A 293 -4.67 13.87 3.32
N ILE A 294 -3.84 12.83 3.34
CA ILE A 294 -4.15 11.55 2.70
C ILE A 294 -4.94 10.71 3.70
N MET A 295 -6.10 10.24 3.28
CA MET A 295 -6.95 9.36 4.06
C MET A 295 -6.92 7.97 3.43
N PHE A 296 -6.59 6.99 4.27
CA PHE A 296 -6.76 5.59 3.95
C PHE A 296 -7.82 5.01 4.86
N SER A 297 -8.82 4.38 4.27
CA SER A 297 -9.93 3.78 5.01
C SER A 297 -10.41 2.53 4.32
N GLU A 298 -10.72 1.52 5.12
CA GLU A 298 -11.60 0.46 4.67
C GLU A 298 -12.99 0.71 5.23
N GLU A 299 -14.00 0.23 4.51
CA GLU A 299 -15.39 0.35 4.92
C GLU A 299 -16.00 -1.05 5.01
N ILE A 300 -16.52 -1.36 6.20
CA ILE A 300 -17.27 -2.57 6.48
C ILE A 300 -18.72 -2.15 6.70
N LYS A 301 -19.66 -2.85 6.06
CA LYS A 301 -21.10 -2.58 6.18
C LYS A 301 -21.71 -3.65 7.07
N GLU A 302 -22.23 -3.26 8.23
CA GLU A 302 -22.80 -4.19 9.21
C GLU A 302 -24.02 -3.55 9.87
N GLY A 303 -25.17 -4.22 9.83
CA GLY A 303 -26.44 -3.69 10.36
C GLY A 303 -26.81 -2.34 9.72
N PRO A 304 -27.04 -1.26 10.49
CA PRO A 304 -27.25 0.09 9.95
C PRO A 304 -25.95 0.89 9.73
N PHE A 305 -24.79 0.35 10.15
CA PHE A 305 -23.55 1.08 10.21
C PHE A 305 -22.72 0.98 8.94
N ILE A 306 -21.96 2.04 8.68
CA ILE A 306 -20.67 1.96 8.01
C ILE A 306 -19.60 1.99 9.10
N ILE A 307 -18.81 0.93 9.20
CA ILE A 307 -17.69 0.80 10.12
C ILE A 307 -16.44 1.14 9.34
N SER A 308 -15.75 2.21 9.74
CA SER A 308 -14.60 2.74 8.99
C SER A 308 -13.36 2.83 9.89
N PRO A 309 -12.51 1.78 9.91
CA PRO A 309 -11.12 1.91 10.30
C PRO A 309 -10.43 2.84 9.31
N ARG A 310 -9.88 3.95 9.79
CA ARG A 310 -9.19 4.93 8.94
C ARG A 310 -7.92 5.48 9.56
N VAL A 311 -6.96 5.83 8.72
CA VAL A 311 -5.76 6.60 9.08
C VAL A 311 -5.68 7.82 8.18
N ASN A 312 -5.39 8.96 8.80
CA ASN A 312 -5.22 10.22 8.09
C ASN A 312 -3.82 10.74 8.38
N PHE A 313 -3.16 11.24 7.35
CA PHE A 313 -1.86 11.86 7.47
C PHE A 313 -1.89 13.24 6.87
N VAL A 314 -1.48 14.25 7.64
CA VAL A 314 -1.30 15.60 7.12
C VAL A 314 -0.09 15.59 6.19
N VAL A 315 -0.23 16.23 5.02
CA VAL A 315 0.75 16.21 3.93
C VAL A 315 0.90 17.61 3.32
N SER A 316 2.03 17.81 2.63
CA SER A 316 2.29 19.05 1.88
C SER A 316 1.34 19.22 0.70
N VAL A 317 1.21 20.45 0.19
CA VAL A 317 0.39 20.74 -1.01
C VAL A 317 0.95 20.03 -2.26
N ASN A 318 2.26 19.79 -2.30
CA ASN A 318 2.95 19.17 -3.44
C ASN A 318 2.60 17.69 -3.62
N ILE A 319 2.06 17.04 -2.58
CA ILE A 319 1.73 15.62 -2.57
C ILE A 319 0.82 15.21 -3.73
N LEU A 320 -0.15 16.06 -4.06
CA LEU A 320 -1.11 15.78 -5.12
C LEU A 320 -0.41 15.80 -6.47
N GLY A 321 0.46 16.79 -6.70
CA GLY A 321 1.32 16.87 -7.88
C GLY A 321 2.21 15.64 -7.99
N GLY A 322 2.83 15.24 -6.87
CA GLY A 322 3.58 13.98 -6.77
C GLY A 322 2.75 12.80 -7.25
N LEU A 323 1.63 12.50 -6.59
CA LEU A 323 0.74 11.37 -6.94
C LEU A 323 0.30 11.41 -8.41
N MET A 324 -0.02 12.58 -8.98
CA MET A 324 -0.37 12.68 -10.40
C MET A 324 0.82 12.33 -11.31
N SER A 325 2.02 12.82 -11.00
CA SER A 325 3.26 12.42 -11.72
C SER A 325 3.57 10.93 -11.58
N LEU A 326 3.09 10.29 -10.51
CA LEU A 326 3.23 8.86 -10.29
C LEU A 326 2.26 8.01 -11.12
N GLY A 327 1.41 8.64 -11.94
CA GLY A 327 0.42 7.98 -12.78
C GLY A 327 -0.92 7.72 -12.09
N TYR A 328 -1.17 8.33 -10.93
CA TYR A 328 -2.48 8.26 -10.32
C TYR A 328 -3.44 9.13 -11.11
N GLN A 329 -4.65 8.61 -11.28
CA GLN A 329 -5.67 9.29 -12.06
C GLN A 329 -6.71 9.86 -11.10
N MET A 330 -6.91 11.17 -11.17
CA MET A 330 -8.03 11.81 -10.48
C MET A 330 -9.33 11.45 -11.18
N VAL A 331 -10.28 10.89 -10.42
CA VAL A 331 -11.55 10.38 -10.96
C VAL A 331 -12.78 11.03 -10.38
N ALA A 332 -12.66 11.68 -9.22
CA ALA A 332 -13.74 12.46 -8.64
C ALA A 332 -13.18 13.53 -7.70
N ILE A 333 -13.89 14.65 -7.63
CA ILE A 333 -13.74 15.64 -6.57
C ILE A 333 -15.13 15.80 -5.95
N ILE A 334 -15.19 15.75 -4.62
CA ILE A 334 -16.42 15.98 -3.87
C ILE A 334 -16.25 17.20 -2.96
N HIS A 335 -17.07 18.21 -3.17
CA HIS A 335 -17.14 19.41 -2.36
C HIS A 335 -18.16 19.22 -1.25
N ARG A 336 -17.70 19.37 0.00
CA ARG A 336 -18.53 19.15 1.18
C ARG A 336 -18.39 20.30 2.17
N LYS A 337 -19.52 20.93 2.48
CA LYS A 337 -19.63 21.85 3.61
C LYS A 337 -20.27 21.10 4.78
N SER A 338 -19.57 21.05 5.90
CA SER A 338 -20.03 20.35 7.10
C SER A 338 -20.30 21.31 8.25
N THR A 339 -21.51 21.27 8.80
CA THR A 339 -21.81 21.83 10.13
C THR A 339 -21.71 20.71 11.15
N ILE A 340 -20.80 20.83 12.10
CA ILE A 340 -20.37 19.74 12.97
C ILE A 340 -20.62 20.10 14.43
N PHE A 341 -21.23 19.19 15.17
CA PHE A 341 -21.49 19.26 16.60
C PHE A 341 -20.78 18.10 17.30
N LYS A 342 -20.05 18.37 18.40
CA LYS A 342 -19.31 17.34 19.15
C LYS A 342 -19.41 17.55 20.65
N ASP A 343 -19.48 16.45 21.39
CA ASP A 343 -19.48 16.40 22.86
C ASP A 343 -18.30 15.59 23.45
N GLY A 344 -17.34 15.22 22.61
CA GLY A 344 -16.20 14.37 22.98
C GLY A 344 -16.48 12.86 22.91
N LYS A 345 -17.75 12.43 22.89
CA LYS A 345 -18.13 11.01 22.75
C LYS A 345 -18.58 10.68 21.33
N ILE A 346 -19.45 11.51 20.76
CA ILE A 346 -19.96 11.37 19.40
C ILE A 346 -19.83 12.69 18.63
N ILE A 347 -19.88 12.57 17.31
CA ILE A 347 -19.85 13.68 16.36
C ILE A 347 -21.11 13.57 15.51
N ILE A 348 -21.91 14.62 15.49
CA ILE A 348 -23.08 14.75 14.61
C ILE A 348 -22.76 15.83 13.58
N SER A 349 -22.97 15.56 12.29
CA SER A 349 -22.73 16.56 11.25
C SER A 349 -23.82 16.59 10.19
N TYR A 350 -24.19 17.79 9.76
CA TYR A 350 -24.85 18.01 8.47
C TYR A 350 -23.78 18.21 7.42
N ASP A 351 -23.77 17.34 6.42
CA ASP A 351 -22.86 17.37 5.30
C ASP A 351 -23.64 17.74 4.05
N GLU A 352 -23.51 18.99 3.61
CA GLU A 352 -24.00 19.47 2.32
C GLU A 352 -22.98 19.06 1.24
N LEU A 353 -23.40 18.23 0.27
CA LEU A 353 -22.54 17.77 -0.83
C LEU A 353 -22.98 18.40 -2.15
N GLU A 354 -22.11 19.19 -2.77
CA GLU A 354 -22.45 19.97 -3.97
C GLU A 354 -22.76 19.06 -5.17
N GLU A 355 -21.90 18.05 -5.43
CA GLU A 355 -22.07 17.14 -6.56
C GLU A 355 -23.33 16.27 -6.44
N LEU A 356 -23.74 15.97 -5.22
CA LEU A 356 -24.97 15.21 -4.96
C LEU A 356 -26.20 16.12 -4.92
N GLY A 357 -26.04 17.41 -4.61
CA GLY A 357 -27.14 18.35 -4.42
C GLY A 357 -28.03 17.95 -3.24
N GLN A 358 -27.45 17.32 -2.23
CA GLN A 358 -28.16 16.74 -1.09
C GLN A 358 -27.39 16.99 0.21
N THR A 359 -28.14 17.11 1.30
CA THR A 359 -27.61 17.24 2.65
C THR A 359 -27.85 15.95 3.42
N TYR A 360 -26.80 15.40 4.00
CA TYR A 360 -26.84 14.17 4.79
C TYR A 360 -26.56 14.49 6.24
N ILE A 361 -27.30 13.87 7.15
CA ILE A 361 -26.93 13.83 8.56
C ILE A 361 -26.03 12.59 8.80
N GLN A 362 -24.92 12.78 9.51
CA GLN A 362 -24.07 11.69 9.98
C GLN A 362 -23.92 11.72 11.49
N ILE A 363 -23.93 10.54 12.12
CA ILE A 363 -23.53 10.33 13.51
C ILE A 363 -22.29 9.44 13.50
N LYS A 364 -21.22 9.86 14.16
CA LYS A 364 -19.94 9.15 14.23
C LYS A 364 -19.51 8.96 15.67
N GLY A 365 -18.92 7.81 15.98
CA GLY A 365 -18.34 7.54 17.29
C GLY A 365 -17.49 6.28 17.28
N TYR A 366 -16.72 6.07 18.34
CA TYR A 366 -15.91 4.86 18.53
C TYR A 366 -16.66 3.71 19.21
N ASP A 367 -17.84 4.00 19.76
CA ASP A 367 -18.73 3.04 20.40
C ASP A 367 -20.05 2.93 19.63
N SER A 368 -20.37 1.73 19.15
CA SER A 368 -21.55 1.51 18.32
C SER A 368 -22.86 1.77 19.08
N ALA A 369 -22.92 1.39 20.36
CA ALA A 369 -24.12 1.56 21.18
C ALA A 369 -24.49 3.03 21.34
N SER A 370 -23.50 3.89 21.60
CA SER A 370 -23.69 5.34 21.73
C SER A 370 -24.14 5.98 20.42
N VAL A 371 -23.59 5.56 19.29
CA VAL A 371 -24.00 6.04 17.97
C VAL A 371 -25.44 5.61 17.65
N GLN A 372 -25.80 4.37 17.99
CA GLN A 372 -27.16 3.85 17.80
C GLN A 372 -28.18 4.57 18.67
N GLU A 373 -27.86 4.77 19.95
CA GLU A 373 -28.73 5.49 20.90
C GLU A 373 -29.00 6.92 20.41
N ALA A 374 -27.98 7.61 19.93
CA ALA A 374 -28.12 8.94 19.33
C ALA A 374 -29.02 8.90 18.08
N GLY A 375 -28.81 7.92 17.20
CA GLY A 375 -29.66 7.70 16.02
C GLY A 375 -31.14 7.52 16.37
N LYS A 376 -31.42 6.72 17.40
CA LYS A 376 -32.78 6.48 17.91
C LYS A 376 -33.41 7.73 18.51
N LYS A 377 -32.67 8.47 19.34
CA LYS A 377 -33.16 9.74 19.94
C LYS A 377 -33.46 10.80 18.90
N LEU A 378 -32.73 10.81 17.79
CA LEU A 378 -32.98 11.70 16.65
C LEU A 378 -34.05 11.18 15.68
N GLY A 379 -34.66 10.03 15.94
CA GLY A 379 -35.69 9.46 15.07
C GLY A 379 -35.19 9.07 13.68
N LEU A 380 -33.92 8.65 13.57
CA LEU A 380 -33.29 8.26 12.30
C LEU A 380 -33.45 6.76 11.97
N ASP A 381 -34.09 6.00 12.86
CA ASP A 381 -34.23 4.55 12.73
C ASP A 381 -34.86 4.14 11.38
N ASN A 382 -34.42 3.00 10.83
CA ASN A 382 -34.87 2.40 9.55
C ASN A 382 -34.56 3.18 8.26
N ASN A 383 -33.98 4.38 8.33
CA ASN A 383 -33.65 5.20 7.15
C ASN A 383 -32.13 5.44 6.99
N TYR A 384 -31.31 4.43 7.24
CA TYR A 384 -29.86 4.54 7.15
C TYR A 384 -29.31 4.20 5.77
N ILE A 385 -28.27 4.93 5.36
CA ILE A 385 -27.61 4.82 4.06
C ILE A 385 -26.20 4.26 4.27
N GLN A 386 -26.02 3.01 3.84
CA GLN A 386 -24.75 2.27 3.93
C GLN A 386 -23.83 2.46 2.73
N LYS A 387 -23.96 3.59 2.04
CA LYS A 387 -23.11 3.96 0.91
C LYS A 387 -22.22 5.13 1.28
N SER A 388 -20.92 5.05 1.02
CA SER A 388 -20.03 6.20 1.16
C SER A 388 -20.42 7.32 0.19
N TYR A 389 -19.89 8.52 0.43
CA TYR A 389 -20.15 9.62 -0.49
C TYR A 389 -19.62 9.36 -1.90
N ILE A 390 -18.52 8.61 -2.03
CA ILE A 390 -17.98 8.26 -3.33
C ILE A 390 -18.83 7.21 -4.05
N GLU A 391 -19.39 6.23 -3.32
CA GLU A 391 -20.36 5.29 -3.89
C GLU A 391 -21.63 6.01 -4.36
N LEU A 392 -22.16 6.94 -3.55
CA LEU A 392 -23.32 7.75 -3.92
C LEU A 392 -23.05 8.63 -5.15
N TYR A 393 -21.85 9.21 -5.25
CA TYR A 393 -21.41 9.98 -6.41
C TYR A 393 -21.34 9.12 -7.67
N GLN A 394 -20.71 7.95 -7.60
CA GLN A 394 -20.62 7.01 -8.72
C GLN A 394 -22.00 6.55 -9.20
N GLU A 395 -22.94 6.30 -8.30
CA GLU A 395 -24.30 5.91 -8.67
C GLU A 395 -25.05 7.02 -9.40
N LYS A 396 -24.99 8.26 -8.87
CA LYS A 396 -25.58 9.43 -9.53
C LYS A 396 -24.99 9.63 -10.93
N TYR A 397 -23.68 9.48 -11.07
CA TYR A 397 -23.00 9.65 -12.34
C TYR A 397 -23.35 8.55 -13.36
N LYS A 398 -23.37 7.28 -12.93
CA LYS A 398 -23.82 6.15 -13.79
C LYS A 398 -25.26 6.33 -14.26
N GLN A 399 -26.15 6.80 -13.40
CA GLN A 399 -27.54 7.10 -13.77
C GLN A 399 -27.63 8.22 -14.81
N GLN A 400 -26.81 9.27 -14.70
CA GLN A 400 -26.74 10.34 -15.69
C GLN A 400 -26.22 9.83 -17.05
N GLN A 401 -25.19 8.97 -17.07
CA GLN A 401 -24.71 8.37 -18.31
C GLN A 401 -25.77 7.47 -18.96
N LEU A 402 -26.47 6.64 -18.19
CA LEU A 402 -27.56 5.80 -18.69
C LEU A 402 -28.73 6.64 -19.22
N ALA A 403 -29.09 7.73 -18.54
CA ALA A 403 -30.11 8.68 -19.01
C ALA A 403 -29.69 9.35 -20.33
N ASN A 404 -28.42 9.75 -20.46
CA ASN A 404 -27.87 10.33 -21.67
C ASN A 404 -27.75 9.29 -22.82
N THR A 405 -27.50 8.02 -22.49
CA THR A 405 -27.47 6.91 -23.48
C THR A 405 -28.87 6.58 -23.99
N ASN A 406 -29.87 6.63 -23.13
CA ASN A 406 -31.28 6.46 -23.51
C ASN A 406 -31.82 7.66 -24.32
N GLN A 407 -31.29 8.87 -24.13
CA GLN A 407 -31.59 10.03 -24.97
C GLN A 407 -30.82 10.02 -26.31
N SER A 408 -29.62 9.43 -26.37
CA SER A 408 -28.83 9.32 -27.60
C SER A 408 -29.22 8.15 -28.50
N ASN A 409 -30.09 7.24 -28.05
CA ASN A 409 -30.82 6.32 -28.95
C ASN A 409 -31.87 7.02 -29.84
N ILE A 410 -32.03 8.35 -29.72
CA ILE A 410 -32.79 9.18 -30.67
C ILE A 410 -31.87 9.95 -31.63
N ASN A 411 -30.55 9.96 -31.44
CA ASN A 411 -29.60 10.55 -32.40
C ASN A 411 -28.24 9.86 -32.33
N GLN A 412 -28.04 8.85 -33.18
CA GLN A 412 -26.72 8.26 -33.43
C GLN A 412 -25.86 9.24 -34.24
N ASN A 413 -24.80 9.76 -33.62
CA ASN A 413 -23.41 9.43 -33.94
C ASN A 413 -22.44 10.53 -33.49
N ASN A 414 -21.32 10.06 -32.94
CA ASN A 414 -20.09 10.76 -32.56
C ASN A 414 -20.16 11.63 -31.31
N LEU A 415 -19.39 11.25 -30.28
CA LEU A 415 -18.62 12.19 -29.45
C LEU A 415 -17.51 11.45 -28.67
N SER A 416 -16.28 11.85 -28.96
CA SER A 416 -15.02 11.45 -28.31
C SER A 416 -14.75 12.29 -27.04
N LEU A 417 -13.88 11.78 -26.17
CA LEU A 417 -13.44 12.25 -24.84
C LEU A 417 -12.81 13.67 -24.74
N GLY A 418 -13.07 14.60 -25.66
CA GLY A 418 -12.40 15.91 -25.73
C GLY A 418 -12.89 17.01 -24.78
N ASN A 419 -13.97 16.82 -24.01
CA ASN A 419 -14.64 17.93 -23.29
C ASN A 419 -14.24 18.10 -21.82
N PHE A 420 -13.15 17.47 -21.36
CA PHE A 420 -12.74 17.50 -19.95
C PHE A 420 -11.97 18.74 -19.49
N LEU A 421 -11.68 19.69 -20.38
CA LEU A 421 -10.96 20.93 -20.01
C LEU A 421 -11.62 22.16 -20.67
N ASN A 422 -12.75 22.60 -20.11
CA ASN A 422 -13.13 24.01 -20.07
C ASN A 422 -14.46 24.21 -19.31
N SER A 423 -14.37 24.65 -18.07
CA SER A 423 -15.09 25.85 -17.61
C SER A 423 -14.66 26.22 -16.20
N LYS A 424 -14.00 27.38 -16.09
CA LYS A 424 -13.69 28.18 -14.89
C LYS A 424 -12.45 27.77 -14.09
N LEU A 425 -11.29 28.12 -14.64
CA LEU A 425 -10.29 28.90 -13.91
C LEU A 425 -10.81 30.33 -13.69
#